data_AF-A0A345REL7-F1
#
_entry.id   AF-A0A345REL7-F1
#
_cell.length_a   1.000
_cell.length_b   1.000
_cell.length_c   1.000
_cell.angle_alpha   90.00
_cell.angle_beta   90.00
_cell.angle_gamma   90.00
#
_symmetry.space_group_name_H-M   'P 1'
#
loop_
_entity.id
_entity.type
_entity.pdbx_description
1 polymer ?
#
loop_
_entity_poly.entity_id
_entity_poly.type
_entity_poly.pdbx_seq_one_letter_code
_entity_poly.pdbx_strand_id
1 'polypeptide(L)'
;MVKKYESDPNVDVELIPDIDIVTDGRRVDEFIDPDSLDFVVASHIAEHVPDLVGWIQANLNILRIGGRIAIAFPDRRYCFDLAKQPSQTSDLIAAYLEERTRPSFQQQCDHFFNIRQVTPSQVWNGEVTPKTAPLIHQPHKAVDILRALQKRSDYVDVHCWKFSDTEFFDTINTVRALFDLPFQIVSLFPTQCGTTEFYATLEKT
;
A
#
# COMPACT_ATOMS: atom_id res chain seq x y z
N MET A 1 -6.84 -19.78 1.00
CA MET A 1 -5.49 -19.30 1.39
C MET A 1 -4.51 -20.44 1.56
N VAL A 2 -4.78 -21.45 2.41
CA VAL A 2 -3.88 -22.60 2.64
C VAL A 2 -3.34 -23.26 1.35
N LYS A 3 -4.23 -23.68 0.43
CA LYS A 3 -3.82 -24.29 -0.86
C LYS A 3 -2.87 -23.42 -1.72
N LYS A 4 -2.89 -22.09 -1.56
CA LYS A 4 -2.03 -21.17 -2.31
C LYS A 4 -0.58 -21.28 -1.83
N TYR A 5 -0.37 -21.50 -0.54
CA TYR A 5 0.93 -21.45 0.13
C TYR A 5 1.46 -22.82 0.56
N GLU A 6 0.71 -23.90 0.28
CA GLU A 6 1.07 -25.28 0.65
C GLU A 6 2.46 -25.71 0.14
N SER A 7 2.92 -25.11 -0.97
CA SER A 7 4.24 -25.38 -1.56
C SER A 7 5.31 -24.32 -1.26
N ASP A 8 5.00 -23.27 -0.50
CA ASP A 8 5.96 -22.21 -0.16
C ASP A 8 6.67 -22.57 1.16
N PRO A 9 7.98 -22.89 1.14
CA PRO A 9 8.70 -23.28 2.36
C PRO A 9 8.85 -22.14 3.38
N ASN A 10 8.50 -20.91 3.02
CA ASN A 10 8.57 -19.75 3.90
C ASN A 10 7.24 -19.46 4.62
N VAL A 11 6.17 -20.22 4.32
CA VAL A 11 4.86 -20.00 4.93
C VAL A 11 4.50 -21.20 5.81
N ASP A 12 4.37 -20.95 7.10
CA ASP A 12 3.74 -21.90 8.00
C ASP A 12 2.21 -21.82 7.80
N VAL A 13 1.67 -22.82 7.11
CA VAL A 13 0.23 -22.89 6.81
C VAL A 13 -0.64 -23.01 8.06
N GLU A 14 -0.07 -23.47 9.19
CA GLU A 14 -0.81 -23.57 10.47
C GLU A 14 -1.03 -22.20 11.12
N LEU A 15 -0.25 -21.19 10.73
CA LEU A 15 -0.41 -19.80 11.19
C LEU A 15 -1.36 -18.97 10.32
N ILE A 16 -1.90 -19.54 9.24
CA ILE A 16 -2.89 -18.85 8.40
C ILE A 16 -4.21 -18.78 9.18
N PRO A 17 -4.74 -17.57 9.46
CA PRO A 17 -5.98 -17.44 10.21
C PRO A 17 -7.18 -17.91 9.38
N ASP A 18 -8.23 -18.33 10.08
CA ASP A 18 -9.55 -18.51 9.48
C ASP A 18 -10.06 -17.17 8.93
N ILE A 19 -10.70 -17.22 7.76
CA ILE A 19 -11.17 -16.02 7.06
C ILE A 19 -12.69 -15.96 7.10
N ASP A 20 -13.22 -14.97 7.81
CA ASP A 20 -14.67 -14.76 7.94
C ASP A 20 -15.28 -14.10 6.69
N ILE A 21 -14.58 -13.13 6.10
CA ILE A 21 -15.08 -12.30 4.99
C ILE A 21 -14.03 -12.23 3.88
N VAL A 22 -14.47 -12.49 2.64
CA VAL A 22 -13.69 -12.26 1.41
C VAL A 22 -14.39 -11.16 0.61
N THR A 23 -13.72 -10.02 0.43
CA THR A 23 -14.33 -8.85 -0.23
C THR A 23 -14.27 -8.90 -1.76
N ASP A 24 -13.36 -9.70 -2.33
CA ASP A 24 -13.13 -9.80 -3.78
C ASP A 24 -12.89 -8.43 -4.44
N GLY A 25 -12.11 -7.57 -3.76
CA GLY A 25 -11.77 -6.22 -4.22
C GLY A 25 -12.86 -5.16 -4.00
N ARG A 26 -14.01 -5.53 -3.44
CA ARG A 26 -15.08 -4.60 -3.05
C ARG A 26 -14.79 -3.91 -1.73
N ARG A 27 -15.52 -2.83 -1.45
CA ARG A 27 -15.30 -2.03 -0.25
C ARG A 27 -15.79 -2.77 0.98
N VAL A 28 -15.08 -2.62 2.10
CA VAL A 28 -15.38 -3.36 3.34
C VAL A 28 -16.72 -2.94 3.96
N ASP A 29 -17.15 -1.70 3.74
CA ASP A 29 -18.44 -1.15 4.18
C ASP A 29 -19.65 -1.73 3.42
N GLU A 30 -19.43 -2.60 2.43
CA GLU A 30 -20.48 -3.43 1.82
C GLU A 30 -20.78 -4.72 2.61
N PHE A 31 -19.89 -5.11 3.53
CA PHE A 31 -19.95 -6.40 4.22
C PHE A 31 -20.06 -6.28 5.74
N ILE A 32 -19.66 -5.14 6.29
CA ILE A 32 -19.60 -4.90 7.73
C ILE A 32 -20.50 -3.71 8.05
N ASP A 33 -21.33 -3.88 9.08
CA ASP A 33 -22.26 -2.83 9.51
C ASP A 33 -21.52 -1.55 9.91
N PRO A 34 -22.09 -0.36 9.60
CA PRO A 34 -21.53 0.91 10.04
C PRO A 34 -21.34 0.99 11.55
N ASP A 35 -20.30 1.71 11.99
CA ASP A 35 -20.00 1.98 13.41
C ASP A 35 -19.91 0.74 14.33
N SER A 36 -19.64 -0.44 13.76
CA SER A 36 -19.64 -1.71 14.50
C SER A 36 -18.29 -2.07 15.11
N LEU A 37 -17.18 -1.60 14.54
CA LEU A 37 -15.83 -1.99 14.93
C LEU A 37 -15.12 -0.93 15.79
N ASP A 38 -14.20 -1.41 16.64
CA ASP A 38 -13.27 -0.58 17.42
C ASP A 38 -11.98 -0.27 16.66
N PHE A 39 -11.48 -1.24 15.88
CA PHE A 39 -10.21 -1.11 15.19
C PHE A 39 -10.18 -1.87 13.87
N VAL A 40 -9.34 -1.38 12.97
CA VAL A 40 -8.89 -2.04 11.74
C VAL A 40 -7.37 -2.09 11.79
N VAL A 41 -6.79 -3.26 11.52
CA VAL A 41 -5.33 -3.40 11.34
C VAL A 41 -5.06 -3.71 9.88
N ALA A 42 -4.26 -2.86 9.24
CA ALA A 42 -3.92 -2.95 7.83
C ALA A 42 -2.40 -3.13 7.71
N SER A 43 -1.96 -4.37 7.45
CA SER A 43 -0.55 -4.68 7.23
C SER A 43 -0.33 -4.94 5.74
N HIS A 44 0.48 -4.10 5.11
CA HIS A 44 0.90 -4.27 3.70
C HIS A 44 -0.25 -4.38 2.69
N ILE A 45 -1.33 -3.63 2.91
CA ILE A 45 -2.49 -3.57 1.99
C ILE A 45 -2.75 -2.16 1.46
N ALA A 46 -2.42 -1.13 2.25
CA ALA A 46 -2.70 0.25 1.89
C ALA A 46 -1.92 0.70 0.65
N GLU A 47 -0.73 0.17 0.42
CA GLU A 47 0.08 0.40 -0.77
C GLU A 47 -0.46 -0.32 -2.01
N HIS A 48 -1.29 -1.36 -1.85
CA HIS A 48 -1.84 -2.17 -2.94
C HIS A 48 -3.26 -1.74 -3.37
N VAL A 49 -3.99 -0.99 -2.53
CA VAL A 49 -5.34 -0.53 -2.87
C VAL A 49 -5.30 0.58 -3.94
N PRO A 50 -6.00 0.45 -5.08
CA PRO A 50 -5.86 1.43 -6.17
C PRO A 50 -6.48 2.80 -5.90
N ASP A 51 -7.47 2.87 -5.00
CA ASP A 51 -8.05 4.09 -4.46
C ASP A 51 -7.87 4.11 -2.93
N LEU A 52 -6.79 4.73 -2.48
CA LEU A 52 -6.45 4.81 -1.05
C LEU A 52 -7.42 5.69 -0.26
N VAL A 53 -7.92 6.77 -0.87
CA VAL A 53 -8.85 7.70 -0.19
C VAL A 53 -10.19 7.02 0.03
N GLY A 54 -10.74 6.39 -1.01
CA GLY A 54 -11.97 5.61 -0.90
C GLY A 54 -11.82 4.42 0.04
N TRP A 55 -10.66 3.76 0.06
CA TRP A 55 -10.37 2.70 1.02
C TRP A 55 -10.33 3.19 2.47
N ILE A 56 -9.67 4.33 2.76
CA ILE A 56 -9.69 4.95 4.10
C ILE A 56 -11.14 5.26 4.50
N GLN A 57 -11.91 5.88 3.61
CA GLN A 57 -13.31 6.22 3.85
C GLN A 57 -14.16 4.97 4.17
N ALA A 58 -13.98 3.88 3.43
CA ALA A 58 -14.70 2.62 3.68
C ALA A 58 -14.42 2.07 5.08
N ASN A 59 -13.15 2.09 5.50
CA ASN A 59 -12.76 1.62 6.83
C ASN A 59 -13.25 2.56 7.94
N LEU A 60 -13.33 3.87 7.69
CA LEU A 60 -13.93 4.80 8.66
C LEU A 60 -15.43 4.57 8.82
N ASN A 61 -16.14 4.18 7.77
CA ASN A 61 -17.59 3.94 7.84
C ASN A 61 -17.96 2.81 8.81
N ILE A 62 -17.13 1.76 8.89
CA ILE A 62 -17.37 0.60 9.76
C ILE A 62 -16.88 0.81 11.21
N LEU A 63 -16.07 1.83 11.45
CA LEU A 63 -15.53 2.16 12.77
C LEU A 63 -16.47 3.07 13.54
N ARG A 64 -16.65 2.84 14.84
CA ARG A 64 -17.30 3.81 15.74
C ARG A 64 -16.47 5.10 15.88
N ILE A 65 -17.07 6.19 16.34
CA ILE A 65 -16.31 7.40 16.72
C ILE A 65 -15.25 7.05 17.77
N GLY A 66 -14.01 7.50 17.57
CA GLY A 66 -12.84 7.11 18.35
C GLY A 66 -12.22 5.77 17.97
N GLY A 67 -12.85 5.02 17.04
CA GLY A 67 -12.29 3.81 16.45
C GLY A 67 -11.09 4.11 15.55
N ARG A 68 -10.21 3.13 15.37
CA ARG A 68 -8.86 3.37 14.80
C ARG A 68 -8.49 2.45 13.64
N ILE A 69 -7.82 3.00 12.65
CA ILE A 69 -7.12 2.25 11.61
C ILE A 69 -5.62 2.30 11.93
N ALA A 70 -5.03 1.15 12.26
CA ALA A 70 -3.59 0.99 12.43
C ALA A 70 -2.98 0.45 11.13
N ILE A 71 -2.10 1.21 10.51
CA ILE A 71 -1.50 0.89 9.22
C ILE A 71 -0.01 0.61 9.41
N ALA A 72 0.45 -0.55 8.94
CA ALA A 72 1.86 -0.83 8.67
C ALA A 72 2.10 -0.62 7.18
N PHE A 73 2.95 0.35 6.84
CA PHE A 73 3.15 0.81 5.46
C PHE A 73 4.62 0.72 5.07
N PRO A 74 4.97 0.14 3.90
CA PRO A 74 6.35 0.05 3.45
C PRO A 74 6.91 1.45 3.19
N ASP A 75 8.00 1.78 3.87
CA ASP A 75 8.75 2.99 3.62
C ASP A 75 9.52 2.83 2.32
N ARG A 76 9.13 3.62 1.32
CA ARG A 76 9.74 3.55 0.00
C ARG A 76 11.26 3.70 0.07
N ARG A 77 11.79 4.43 1.06
CA ARG A 77 13.23 4.69 1.21
C ARG A 77 14.01 3.41 1.47
N TYR A 78 13.43 2.41 2.13
CA TYR A 78 14.12 1.23 2.67
C TYR A 78 13.63 -0.10 2.08
N CYS A 79 12.80 -0.06 1.04
CA CYS A 79 12.31 -1.25 0.33
C CYS A 79 12.62 -1.18 -1.18
N PHE A 80 12.11 -2.14 -1.95
CA PHE A 80 12.31 -2.22 -3.41
C PHE A 80 11.70 -1.05 -4.21
N ASP A 81 11.01 -0.13 -3.54
CA ASP A 81 10.47 1.11 -4.10
C ASP A 81 11.44 2.30 -4.05
N LEU A 82 12.65 2.15 -3.50
CA LEU A 82 13.57 3.27 -3.26
C LEU A 82 13.90 4.14 -4.48
N ALA A 83 13.78 3.57 -5.69
CA ALA A 83 14.02 4.27 -6.95
C ALA A 83 12.74 4.76 -7.66
N LYS A 84 11.56 4.51 -7.08
CA LYS A 84 10.27 4.95 -7.61
C LYS A 84 9.97 6.39 -7.20
N GLN A 85 9.16 7.07 -8.00
CA GLN A 85 8.69 8.41 -7.65
C GLN A 85 7.76 8.33 -6.42
N PRO A 86 7.91 9.24 -5.44
CA PRO A 86 6.96 9.34 -4.34
C PRO A 86 5.57 9.64 -4.87
N SER A 87 4.56 9.09 -4.22
CA SER A 87 3.16 9.39 -4.53
C SER A 87 2.84 10.85 -4.18
N GLN A 88 2.08 11.52 -5.05
CA GLN A 88 1.67 12.91 -4.84
C GLN A 88 0.19 12.99 -4.49
N THR A 89 -0.22 14.06 -3.79
CA THR A 89 -1.63 14.35 -3.50
C THR A 89 -2.51 14.33 -4.75
N SER A 90 -2.01 14.85 -5.89
CA SER A 90 -2.73 14.83 -7.17
C SER A 90 -3.03 13.41 -7.66
N ASP A 91 -2.14 12.45 -7.41
CA ASP A 91 -2.32 11.07 -7.82
C ASP A 91 -3.45 10.40 -7.02
N LEU A 92 -3.53 10.72 -5.72
CA LEU A 92 -4.60 10.25 -4.83
C LEU A 92 -5.95 10.87 -5.20
N ILE A 93 -5.98 12.18 -5.48
CA ILE A 93 -7.18 12.87 -5.95
C ILE A 93 -7.68 12.22 -7.24
N ALA A 94 -6.80 11.99 -8.21
CA ALA A 94 -7.18 11.34 -9.47
C ALA A 94 -7.72 9.92 -9.24
N ALA A 95 -7.06 9.12 -8.41
CA ALA A 95 -7.52 7.76 -8.10
C ALA A 95 -8.89 7.71 -7.44
N TYR A 96 -9.14 8.63 -6.51
CA TYR A 96 -10.41 8.75 -5.80
C TYR A 96 -11.55 9.18 -6.72
N LEU A 97 -11.34 10.23 -7.51
CA LEU A 97 -12.36 10.74 -8.44
C LEU A 97 -12.65 9.76 -9.60
N GLU A 98 -11.66 8.94 -9.98
CA GLU A 98 -11.83 7.87 -10.97
C GLU A 98 -12.40 6.57 -10.37
N GLU A 99 -12.59 6.51 -9.04
CA GLU A 99 -13.04 5.32 -8.31
C GLU A 99 -12.25 4.06 -8.70
N ARG A 100 -10.92 4.17 -8.71
CA ARG A 100 -10.06 3.11 -9.25
C ARG A 100 -10.24 1.80 -8.50
N THR A 101 -10.61 0.76 -9.24
CA THR A 101 -10.69 -0.63 -8.76
C THR A 101 -9.48 -1.48 -9.15
N ARG A 102 -8.56 -0.93 -9.94
CA ARG A 102 -7.32 -1.61 -10.38
C ARG A 102 -6.15 -0.61 -10.45
N PRO A 103 -4.90 -1.06 -10.23
CA PRO A 103 -3.73 -0.20 -10.41
C PRO A 103 -3.68 0.35 -11.84
N SER A 104 -3.41 1.64 -11.97
CA SER A 104 -3.26 2.29 -13.26
C SER A 104 -2.10 1.69 -14.05
N PHE A 105 -2.17 1.75 -15.38
CA PHE A 105 -1.04 1.29 -16.19
C PHE A 105 0.25 2.08 -15.92
N GLN A 106 0.13 3.36 -15.51
CA GLN A 106 1.27 4.17 -15.10
C GLN A 106 1.94 3.63 -13.81
N GLN A 107 1.15 3.18 -12.82
CA GLN A 107 1.67 2.53 -11.62
C GLN A 107 2.36 1.20 -11.95
N GLN A 108 1.79 0.42 -12.87
CA GLN A 108 2.43 -0.81 -13.35
C GLN A 108 3.76 -0.51 -14.06
N CYS A 109 3.79 0.48 -14.95
CA CYS A 109 5.01 0.94 -15.61
C CYS A 109 6.10 1.33 -14.60
N ASP A 110 5.76 2.16 -13.61
CA ASP A 110 6.68 2.56 -12.55
C ASP A 110 7.15 1.34 -11.73
N HIS A 111 6.26 0.40 -11.42
CA HIS A 111 6.63 -0.84 -10.73
C HIS A 111 7.69 -1.63 -11.49
N PHE A 112 7.37 -2.12 -12.70
CA PHE A 112 8.26 -3.03 -13.42
C PHE A 112 9.55 -2.35 -13.90
N PHE A 113 9.53 -1.04 -14.14
CA PHE A 113 10.70 -0.30 -14.58
C PHE A 113 11.63 0.10 -13.42
N ASN A 114 11.05 0.52 -12.29
CA ASN A 114 11.81 1.08 -11.16
C ASN A 114 11.98 0.15 -9.96
N ILE A 115 11.49 -1.10 -10.01
CA ILE A 115 11.75 -2.07 -8.95
C ILE A 115 13.24 -2.41 -8.83
N ARG A 116 13.72 -2.55 -7.59
CA ARG A 116 15.12 -2.80 -7.25
C ARG A 116 15.26 -4.03 -6.37
N GLN A 117 16.37 -4.76 -6.54
CA GLN A 117 16.75 -5.85 -5.66
C GLN A 117 17.57 -5.27 -4.50
N VAL A 118 16.95 -5.12 -3.33
CA VAL A 118 17.59 -4.59 -2.12
C VAL A 118 17.08 -5.30 -0.88
N THR A 119 17.92 -5.30 0.15
CA THR A 119 17.51 -5.62 1.53
C THR A 119 17.52 -4.34 2.37
N PRO A 120 16.78 -4.30 3.49
CA PRO A 120 16.69 -3.10 4.32
C PRO A 120 18.07 -2.73 4.89
N SER A 121 18.83 -3.74 5.35
CA SER A 121 20.17 -3.58 5.89
C SER A 121 21.14 -2.92 4.89
N GLN A 122 21.11 -3.32 3.61
CA GLN A 122 21.95 -2.71 2.57
C GLN A 122 21.66 -1.21 2.41
N VAL A 123 20.38 -0.83 2.48
CA VAL A 123 19.99 0.58 2.36
C VAL A 123 20.42 1.35 3.60
N TRP A 124 20.14 0.84 4.80
CA TRP A 124 20.50 1.47 6.07
C TRP A 124 22.01 1.64 6.25
N ASN A 125 22.81 0.69 5.78
CA ASN A 125 24.26 0.76 5.81
C ASN A 125 24.85 1.67 4.71
N GLY A 126 24.03 2.20 3.81
CA GLY A 126 24.49 3.02 2.68
C GLY A 126 25.24 2.22 1.60
N GLU A 127 25.10 0.89 1.58
CA GLU A 127 25.74 0.02 0.58
C GLU A 127 25.10 0.19 -0.80
N VAL A 128 23.80 0.53 -0.82
CA VAL A 128 23.05 0.82 -2.03
C VAL A 128 22.29 2.14 -1.91
N THR A 129 22.04 2.76 -3.05
CA THR A 129 21.23 3.98 -3.20
C THR A 129 20.17 3.73 -4.27
N PRO A 130 19.16 4.60 -4.41
CA PRO A 130 18.20 4.53 -5.52
C PRO A 130 18.84 4.44 -6.92
N LYS A 131 20.06 4.99 -7.08
CA LYS A 131 20.79 4.99 -8.35
C LYS A 131 21.69 3.76 -8.54
N THR A 132 22.16 3.15 -7.46
CA THR A 132 23.14 2.05 -7.50
C THR A 132 22.54 0.68 -7.21
N ALA A 133 21.34 0.62 -6.64
CA ALA A 133 20.64 -0.63 -6.37
C ALA A 133 20.40 -1.42 -7.68
N PRO A 134 20.67 -2.73 -7.71
CA PRO A 134 20.44 -3.57 -8.89
C PRO A 134 18.97 -3.56 -9.33
N LEU A 135 18.75 -3.58 -10.65
CA LEU A 135 17.42 -3.73 -11.23
C LEU A 135 16.95 -5.19 -11.12
N ILE A 136 15.68 -5.42 -10.76
CA ILE A 136 15.08 -6.78 -10.92
C ILE A 136 14.89 -7.09 -12.41
N HIS A 137 14.52 -6.09 -13.21
CA HIS A 137 14.33 -6.23 -14.65
C HIS A 137 15.25 -5.30 -15.42
N GLN A 138 15.96 -5.84 -16.40
CA GLN A 138 16.69 -5.02 -17.37
C GLN A 138 15.69 -4.14 -18.15
N PRO A 139 16.01 -2.88 -18.50
CA PRO A 139 15.02 -1.93 -19.02
C PRO A 139 14.25 -2.43 -20.25
N HIS A 140 14.91 -3.09 -21.20
CA HIS A 140 14.26 -3.66 -22.38
C HIS A 140 13.27 -4.79 -22.01
N LYS A 141 13.62 -5.65 -21.05
CA LYS A 141 12.73 -6.72 -20.56
C LYS A 141 11.53 -6.15 -19.80
N ALA A 142 11.73 -5.09 -19.02
CA ALA A 142 10.62 -4.41 -18.35
C ALA A 142 9.59 -3.89 -19.36
N VAL A 143 10.03 -3.30 -20.47
CA VAL A 143 9.14 -2.87 -21.57
C VAL A 143 8.41 -4.05 -22.21
N ASP A 144 9.07 -5.18 -22.42
CA ASP A 144 8.43 -6.37 -22.99
C ASP A 144 7.37 -6.96 -22.04
N ILE A 145 7.64 -6.98 -20.73
CA ILE A 145 6.65 -7.34 -19.70
C ILE A 145 5.44 -6.40 -19.78
N LEU A 146 5.67 -5.09 -19.80
CA LEU A 146 4.60 -4.09 -19.85
C LEU A 146 3.75 -4.19 -21.12
N ARG A 147 4.35 -4.49 -22.27
CA ARG A 147 3.62 -4.76 -23.54
C ARG A 147 2.72 -5.99 -23.43
N ALA A 148 3.14 -7.01 -22.70
CA ALA A 148 2.33 -8.19 -22.45
C ALA A 148 1.19 -7.87 -21.46
N LEU A 149 1.48 -7.15 -20.38
CA LEU A 149 0.49 -6.73 -19.36
C LEU A 149 -0.59 -5.81 -19.95
N GLN A 150 -0.24 -4.91 -20.86
CA GLN A 150 -1.21 -4.01 -21.51
C GLN A 150 -2.33 -4.77 -22.25
N LYS A 151 -2.08 -6.00 -22.69
CA LYS A 151 -3.03 -6.84 -23.42
C LYS A 151 -3.86 -7.73 -22.51
N ARG A 152 -3.56 -7.75 -21.21
CA ARG A 152 -4.22 -8.57 -20.21
C ARG A 152 -5.35 -7.78 -19.55
N SER A 153 -6.36 -8.51 -19.07
CA SER A 153 -7.51 -7.94 -18.35
C SER A 153 -7.52 -8.29 -16.87
N ASP A 154 -6.63 -9.20 -16.44
CA ASP A 154 -6.54 -9.61 -15.05
C ASP A 154 -5.83 -8.57 -14.17
N TYR A 155 -6.06 -8.69 -12.88
CA TYR A 155 -5.51 -7.79 -11.87
C TYR A 155 -3.99 -7.97 -11.76
N VAL A 156 -3.25 -6.87 -11.85
CA VAL A 156 -1.80 -6.85 -11.70
C VAL A 156 -1.46 -6.26 -10.34
N ASP A 157 -1.00 -7.11 -9.44
CA ASP A 157 -0.68 -6.71 -8.07
C ASP A 157 0.66 -5.96 -8.00
N VAL A 158 0.61 -4.69 -7.62
CA VAL A 158 1.77 -3.79 -7.51
C VAL A 158 1.51 -2.73 -6.43
N HIS A 159 2.58 -2.17 -5.86
CA HIS A 159 2.45 -0.97 -5.03
C HIS A 159 1.96 0.22 -5.85
N CYS A 160 0.71 0.61 -5.60
CA CYS A 160 0.06 1.81 -6.09
C CYS A 160 0.66 3.08 -5.46
N TRP A 161 1.03 2.99 -4.18
CA TRP A 161 1.41 4.14 -3.36
C TRP A 161 2.77 3.95 -2.70
N LYS A 162 3.58 5.01 -2.70
CA LYS A 162 4.97 4.97 -2.22
C LYS A 162 5.23 6.24 -1.44
N PHE A 163 5.51 6.08 -0.15
CA PHE A 163 5.74 7.18 0.77
C PHE A 163 6.92 6.87 1.70
N SER A 164 7.65 7.89 2.12
CA SER A 164 8.22 7.90 3.46
C SER A 164 7.13 8.20 4.50
N ASP A 165 7.42 7.93 5.76
CA ASP A 165 6.60 8.33 6.91
C ASP A 165 6.13 9.80 6.84
N THR A 166 7.03 10.75 6.57
CA THR A 166 6.69 12.17 6.46
C THR A 166 5.83 12.49 5.24
N GLU A 167 6.14 11.89 4.08
CA GLU A 167 5.36 12.08 2.85
C GLU A 167 3.92 11.55 3.01
N PHE A 168 3.77 10.41 3.70
CA PHE A 168 2.47 9.86 4.06
C PHE A 168 1.70 10.83 4.95
N PHE A 169 2.32 11.30 6.04
CA PHE A 169 1.66 12.22 6.98
C PHE A 169 1.16 13.50 6.28
N ASP A 170 1.99 14.12 5.46
CA ASP A 170 1.65 15.36 4.76
C ASP A 170 0.56 15.14 3.71
N THR A 171 0.70 14.08 2.91
CA THR A 171 -0.25 13.75 1.84
C THR A 171 -1.61 13.36 2.41
N ILE A 172 -1.64 12.50 3.43
CA ILE A 172 -2.89 12.02 4.04
C ILE A 172 -3.63 13.15 4.77
N ASN A 173 -2.91 14.03 5.48
CA ASN A 173 -3.55 15.22 6.06
C ASN A 173 -4.09 16.18 5.00
N THR A 174 -3.41 16.30 3.86
CA THR A 174 -3.87 17.15 2.75
C THR A 174 -5.17 16.59 2.16
N VAL A 175 -5.22 15.31 1.79
CA VAL A 175 -6.45 14.71 1.23
C VAL A 175 -7.59 14.69 2.25
N ARG A 176 -7.28 14.46 3.53
CA ARG A 176 -8.26 14.55 4.62
C ARG A 176 -8.96 15.91 4.65
N ALA A 177 -8.19 16.99 4.56
CA ALA A 177 -8.73 18.35 4.55
C ALA A 177 -9.46 18.69 3.24
N LEU A 178 -9.01 18.17 2.09
CA LEU A 178 -9.64 18.42 0.80
C LEU A 178 -11.01 17.73 0.63
N PHE A 179 -11.19 16.57 1.27
CA PHE A 179 -12.39 15.74 1.15
C PHE A 179 -13.22 15.68 2.44
N ASP A 180 -12.92 16.55 3.42
CA ASP A 180 -13.60 16.62 4.71
C ASP A 180 -13.76 15.26 5.41
N LEU A 181 -12.70 14.44 5.38
CA LEU A 181 -12.76 13.08 5.93
C LEU A 181 -12.73 13.12 7.47
N PRO A 182 -13.63 12.39 8.16
CA PRO A 182 -13.83 12.48 9.61
C PRO A 182 -12.80 11.65 10.37
N PHE A 183 -11.53 12.03 10.26
CA PHE A 183 -10.47 11.42 11.05
C PHE A 183 -9.38 12.41 11.41
N GLN A 184 -8.44 11.95 12.24
CA GLN A 184 -7.16 12.57 12.53
C GLN A 184 -6.06 11.51 12.58
N ILE A 185 -4.82 11.89 12.26
CA ILE A 185 -3.65 11.03 12.50
C ILE A 185 -3.21 11.24 13.95
N VAL A 186 -3.40 10.23 14.79
CA VAL A 186 -3.09 10.30 16.24
C VAL A 186 -1.71 9.73 16.58
N SER A 187 -1.11 8.96 15.67
CA SER A 187 0.23 8.43 15.84
C SER A 187 0.91 8.23 14.49
N LEU A 188 2.21 8.54 14.45
CA LEU A 188 3.13 8.18 13.38
C LEU A 188 4.41 7.67 14.04
N PHE A 189 4.73 6.41 13.81
CA PHE A 189 5.96 5.79 14.26
C PHE A 189 6.90 5.61 13.07
N PRO A 190 7.97 6.42 12.97
CA PRO A 190 8.94 6.35 11.87
C PRO A 190 9.55 4.96 11.71
N THR A 191 10.01 4.69 10.49
CA THR A 191 10.77 3.48 10.16
C THR A 191 12.02 3.39 11.03
N GLN A 192 12.18 2.26 11.72
CA GLN A 192 13.30 2.03 12.62
C GLN A 192 14.52 1.54 11.85
N CYS A 193 15.71 1.77 12.42
CA CYS A 193 16.96 1.32 11.80
C CYS A 193 16.92 -0.21 11.56
N GLY A 194 17.25 -0.61 10.34
CA GLY A 194 17.24 -2.02 9.92
C GLY A 194 15.86 -2.56 9.52
N THR A 195 14.79 -1.77 9.61
CA THR A 195 13.43 -2.17 9.19
C THR A 195 13.01 -1.51 7.87
N THR A 196 11.84 -1.90 7.35
CA THR A 196 11.31 -1.48 6.04
C THR A 196 10.08 -0.60 6.09
N GLU A 197 9.44 -0.48 7.24
CA GLU A 197 8.08 0.05 7.34
C GLU A 197 7.93 1.02 8.51
N PHE A 198 7.00 1.95 8.34
CA PHE A 198 6.53 2.84 9.39
C PHE A 198 5.09 2.47 9.75
N TYR A 199 4.66 2.95 10.91
CA TYR A 199 3.28 2.72 11.37
C TYR A 199 2.54 4.05 11.51
N ALA A 200 1.31 4.11 11.04
CA ALA A 200 0.42 5.26 11.21
C ALA A 200 -0.90 4.81 11.85
N THR A 201 -1.44 5.62 12.74
CA THR A 201 -2.78 5.38 13.33
C THR A 201 -3.70 6.53 13.00
N LEU A 202 -4.80 6.22 12.31
CA LEU A 202 -5.89 7.16 12.04
C LEU A 202 -7.02 6.89 13.02
N GLU A 203 -7.59 7.93 13.62
CA GLU A 203 -8.72 7.82 14.54
C GLU A 203 -9.93 8.56 13.96
N LYS A 204 -11.09 7.89 13.91
CA LYS A 204 -12.36 8.48 13.45
C LYS A 204 -12.82 9.55 14.44
N THR A 205 -13.19 10.72 13.92
CA THR A 205 -13.64 11.90 14.70
C THR A 205 -15.13 12.17 14.53
#